data_AF-A0A7V1H529-F1
#
_entry.id   AF-A0A7V1H529-F1
#
_cell.length_a   1.000
_cell.length_b   1.000
_cell.length_c   1.000
_cell.angle_alpha   90.00
_cell.angle_beta   90.00
_cell.angle_gamma   90.00
#
_symmetry.space_group_name_H-M   'P 1'
#
loop_
_entity.id
_entity.type
_entity.pdbx_description
1 polymer ?
#
loop_
_entity_poly.entity_id
_entity_poly.type
_entity_poly.pdbx_seq_one_letter_code
_entity_poly.pdbx_strand_id
1 'polypeptide(L)' 'MKIRVIIEYDKEVKSYSAVCPELPGCTSCGETEEEAMENIKEAIQLYLEPDDQDVNPRAKVYEVAV' A
#
# COMPACT_ATOMS: atom_id res chain seq x y z
N MET A 1 2.46 -1.59 -13.46
CA MET A 1 3.12 -0.45 -12.80
C MET A 1 4.32 -0.92 -12.00
N LYS A 2 5.34 -0.07 -11.82
CA LYS A 2 6.40 -0.26 -10.82
C LYS A 2 6.25 0.86 -9.81
N ILE A 3 6.14 0.51 -8.53
CA ILE A 3 5.92 1.45 -7.43
C ILE A 3 7.12 1.34 -6.50
N ARG A 4 7.58 2.46 -5.95
CA ARG A 4 8.74 2.47 -5.06
C ARG A 4 8.26 2.20 -3.64
N VAL A 5 9.10 1.53 -2.87
CA VAL A 5 8.86 1.29 -1.45
C VAL A 5 10.14 1.68 -0.70
N ILE A 6 9.96 2.36 0.43
CA ILE A 6 11.03 2.70 1.35
C ILE A 6 10.89 1.75 2.54
N ILE A 7 11.97 1.06 2.89
CA ILE A 7 12.03 0.18 4.07
C ILE A 7 13.11 0.70 5.01
N GLU A 8 12.77 0.89 6.28
CA GLU A 8 13.66 1.40 7.31
C GLU A 8 13.56 0.56 8.57
N TYR A 9 14.71 0.21 9.16
CA TYR A 9 14.76 -0.52 10.42
C TYR A 9 14.57 0.43 11.62
N ASP A 10 13.56 0.16 12.43
CA ASP A 10 13.30 0.85 13.68
C ASP A 10 14.03 0.15 14.83
N LYS A 11 14.97 0.86 15.45
CA LYS A 11 15.79 0.33 16.54
C LYS A 11 15.06 0.23 17.88
N GLU A 12 14.02 1.03 18.10
CA GLU A 12 13.25 1.03 19.34
C GLU A 12 12.28 -0.15 19.37
N VAL A 13 11.57 -0.36 18.25
CA VAL A 13 10.60 -1.45 18.09
C VAL A 13 11.28 -2.76 17.67
N LYS A 14 12.53 -2.69 17.17
CA LYS A 14 13.32 -3.80 16.62
C LYS A 14 12.65 -4.49 15.42
N SER A 15 11.98 -3.70 14.58
CA SER A 15 11.26 -4.18 13.40
C SER A 15 11.53 -3.28 12.20
N TYR A 16 11.16 -3.73 11.01
CA TYR A 16 11.21 -2.97 9.78
C TYR A 16 9.87 -2.28 9.53
N SER A 17 9.94 -0.99 9.20
CA SER A 17 8.81 -0.22 8.68
C SER A 17 8.93 -0.11 7.16
N ALA A 18 7.79 -0.18 6.47
CA ALA A 18 7.71 -0.08 5.02
C ALA A 18 6.64 0.96 4.63
N VAL A 19 6.97 1.84 3.70
CA VAL A 19 6.06 2.88 3.21
C VAL A 19 6.15 3.05 1.70
N CYS A 20 5.00 3.20 1.06
CA CYS A 20 4.88 3.49 -0.35
C CYS A 20 4.64 5.00 -0.58
N PRO A 21 5.65 5.79 -0.98
CA PRO A 21 5.49 7.24 -1.15
C PRO A 21 4.49 7.63 -2.25
N GLU A 22 4.27 6.77 -3.25
CA GLU A 22 3.27 7.01 -4.30
C GLU A 22 1.82 6.77 -3.85
N LEU A 23 1.61 6.06 -2.74
CA LEU A 23 0.27 5.72 -2.21
C LEU A 23 0.16 6.24 -0.76
N PRO A 24 -0.29 7.49 -0.57
CA PRO A 24 -0.39 8.09 0.76
C PRO A 24 -1.24 7.24 1.70
N GLY A 25 -0.67 6.89 2.85
CA GLY A 25 -1.32 6.04 3.86
C GLY A 25 -1.13 4.53 3.64
N CYS A 26 -0.48 4.11 2.55
CA CYS A 26 -0.08 2.71 2.37
C CYS A 26 1.25 2.45 3.09
N THR A 27 1.14 1.90 4.30
CA THR A 27 2.26 1.57 5.18
C THR A 27 2.11 0.16 5.70
N SER A 28 3.23 -0.50 5.97
CA SER A 28 3.27 -1.82 6.59
C SER A 28 4.52 -1.99 7.45
N CYS A 29 4.66 -3.12 8.14
CA CYS A 29 5.82 -3.45 8.94
C CYS A 29 6.05 -4.96 9.01
N GLY A 30 7.24 -5.37 9.44
CA GLY A 30 7.60 -6.78 9.63
C GLY A 30 8.81 -6.93 10.56
N GLU A 31 9.03 -8.10 11.13
CA GLU A 31 10.20 -8.38 11.97
C GLU A 31 11.48 -8.49 11.12
N THR A 32 11.36 -8.92 9.86
CA THR A 32 12.44 -8.94 8.87
C THR A 32 12.19 -8.00 7.68
N GLU A 33 13.26 -7.71 6.92
CA GLU A 33 13.16 -6.92 5.70
C GLU A 33 12.27 -7.63 4.66
N GLU A 34 12.39 -8.96 4.54
CA GLU A 34 11.55 -9.74 3.63
C GLU A 34 10.07 -9.69 4.04
N GLU A 35 9.77 -9.82 5.33
CA GLU A 35 8.39 -9.77 5.83
C GLU A 35 7.77 -8.38 5.59
N ALA A 36 8.51 -7.30 5.89
CA ALA A 36 8.04 -5.95 5.61
C ALA A 36 7.78 -5.71 4.11
N MET A 37 8.60 -6.31 3.24
CA MET A 37 8.43 -6.27 1.79
C MET A 37 7.22 -7.08 1.30
N GLU A 38 6.95 -8.25 1.87
CA GLU A 38 5.76 -9.02 1.56
C GLU A 38 4.49 -8.29 2.02
N ASN A 39 4.48 -7.79 3.25
CA ASN A 39 3.33 -7.13 3.83
C ASN A 39 2.98 -5.81 3.12
N ILE A 40 3.98 -5.00 2.74
CA ILE A 40 3.71 -3.76 1.98
C ILE A 40 3.23 -4.08 0.56
N LYS A 41 3.67 -5.18 -0.05
CA LYS A 41 3.20 -5.59 -1.37
C LYS A 41 1.73 -6.00 -1.33
N GLU A 42 1.31 -6.73 -0.30
CA GLU A 42 -0.11 -7.03 -0.06
C GLU A 42 -0.92 -5.75 0.19
N ALA A 43 -0.42 -4.84 1.02
CA ALA A 43 -1.08 -3.56 1.28
C ALA A 43 -1.26 -2.72 0.00
N ILE A 44 -0.26 -2.70 -0.89
CA ILE A 44 -0.35 -2.03 -2.20
C ILE A 44 -1.40 -2.72 -3.09
N GLN A 45 -1.45 -4.05 -3.10
CA GLN A 45 -2.44 -4.79 -3.89
C GLN A 45 -3.85 -4.45 -3.42
N LEU A 46 -4.11 -4.53 -2.11
CA LEU A 46 -5.40 -4.20 -1.51
C LEU A 46 -5.78 -2.73 -1.76
N TYR A 47 -4.82 -1.80 -1.72
CA TYR A 47 -5.09 -0.39 -1.99
C TYR A 47 -5.56 -0.14 -3.43
N LEU A 48 -5.05 -0.92 -4.38
CA LEU A 48 -5.34 -0.76 -5.81
C LEU A 48 -6.54 -1.62 -6.27
N GLU A 49 -7.06 -2.49 -5.41
CA GLU A 49 -8.25 -3.26 -5.73
C GLU A 49 -9.47 -2.32 -5.86
N PRO A 50 -10.29 -2.51 -6.91
CA PRO A 50 -11.51 -1.74 -7.06
C PRO A 50 -12.47 -2.09 -5.93
N ASP A 51 -12.84 -1.09 -5.13
CA ASP A 51 -13.82 -1.22 -4.08
C ASP A 51 -15.22 -0.96 -4.65
N ASP A 52 -16.20 -1.78 -4.25
CA ASP A 52 -17.63 -1.57 -4.57
C ASP A 52 -18.20 -0.43 -3.69
N GLN A 53 -17.57 0.76 -3.77
CA GLN A 53 -18.07 1.91 -3.03
C GLN A 53 -19.48 2.25 -3.49
N ASP A 54 -20.33 2.52 -2.50
CA ASP A 54 -21.71 2.98 -2.69
C ASP A 54 -21.66 4.40 -3.27
N VAL A 55 -21.37 4.47 -4.57
CA VAL A 55 -21.33 5.70 -5.34
C VAL A 55 -22.74 6.20 -5.52
N ASN A 56 -22.92 7.51 -5.45
CA ASN A 56 -24.19 8.14 -5.72
C ASN A 56 -24.79 7.58 -7.03
N PRO A 57 -26.04 7.07 -7.04
CA PRO A 57 -26.62 6.43 -8.23
C PRO A 57 -26.71 7.33 -9.48
N ARG A 58 -26.56 8.65 -9.32
CA ARG A 58 -26.53 9.62 -10.42
C ARG A 58 -25.12 9.93 -10.94
N ALA A 59 -24.09 9.43 -10.27
CA ALA A 59 -22.71 9.58 -10.70
C ALA A 59 -22.40 8.65 -11.89
N LYS A 60 -21.46 9.06 -12.73
CA LYS A 60 -20.88 8.22 -13.78
C LYS A 60 -19.48 7.82 -13.35
N VAL A 61 -19.24 6.52 -13.26
CA VAL A 61 -17.94 5.95 -12.92
C VAL A 61 -17.23 5.59 -14.23
N TYR A 62 -15.93 5.92 -14.31
CA TYR A 62 -15.08 5.56 -15.43
C TYR A 62 -13.79 4.96 -14.87
N GLU A 63 -13.37 3.81 -15.39
CA GLU A 63 -12.04 3.28 -15.13
C GLU A 63 -11.04 3.96 -16.06
N VAL A 64 -9.96 4.49 -15.49
CA VAL A 64 -8.90 5.17 -16.24
C VAL A 64 -7.58 4.48 -15.93
N ALA A 65 -6.98 3.86 -16.95
CA ALA A 65 -5.61 3.38 -16.86
C ALA A 65 -4.64 4.52 -17.18
N VAL A 66 -3.54 4.61 -16.42
CA VAL A 66 -2.49 5.63 -16.55
C VAL A 66 -1.17 4.98 -16.96
#